data_AF-A0A317J6W3-F1
#
_entry.id   AF-A0A317J6W3-F1
#
_cell.length_a   1.000
_cell.length_b   1.000
_cell.length_c   1.000
_cell.angle_alpha   90.00
_cell.angle_beta   90.00
_cell.angle_gamma   90.00
#
_symmetry.space_group_name_H-M   'P 1'
#
loop_
_entity.id
_entity.type
_entity.pdbx_description
1 polymer ?
#
loop_
_entity_poly.entity_id
_entity_poly.type
_entity_poly.pdbx_seq_one_letter_code
_entity_poly.pdbx_strand_id
1 'polypeptide(L)'
;MRVWGGVTSIVALFLLSAPAKADLQLLGYISFDNLIPGDVGSPGVNGFTIGNLTGSNDLPPTFNVSTSLTFLNSSLEFFTGTSSQTVFLGDLGFGFFNPFSLMFPDTDTFTSALFTATLDTTSLQLEGGGVFTAASNQISVWLTPSSGDLLVAGTDFALITVSDEASPVPEPNSLVLLTLIFLALLVCGHTRLWKCTITKMKDSIRV
;
A
#
# COMPACT_ATOMS: atom_id res chain seq x y z
N MET A 1 1.00 45.74 -19.94
CA MET A 1 0.54 44.42 -19.47
C MET A 1 1.46 43.33 -20.01
N ARG A 2 2.14 42.59 -19.12
CA ARG A 2 2.57 41.17 -19.23
C ARG A 2 3.68 40.91 -18.21
N VAL A 3 3.26 40.68 -16.97
CA VAL A 3 4.06 40.05 -15.92
C VAL A 3 3.66 38.57 -15.92
N TRP A 4 4.14 37.80 -16.90
CA TRP A 4 3.69 36.41 -17.14
C TRP A 4 4.84 35.41 -17.34
N GLY A 5 6.08 35.78 -16.99
CA GLY A 5 7.27 34.92 -17.19
C GLY A 5 7.92 34.41 -15.90
N GLY A 6 7.75 35.10 -14.77
CA GLY A 6 8.43 34.74 -13.50
C GLY A 6 7.63 33.79 -12.61
N VAL A 7 6.29 33.83 -12.70
CA VAL A 7 5.40 33.02 -11.85
C VAL A 7 5.32 31.57 -12.35
N THR A 8 5.51 31.35 -13.66
CA THR A 8 5.43 30.02 -14.28
C THR A 8 6.59 29.10 -13.91
N SER A 9 7.80 29.63 -13.70
CA SER A 9 8.98 28.81 -13.37
C SER A 9 9.02 28.29 -11.93
N ILE A 10 8.42 29.01 -10.97
CA ILE A 10 8.36 28.56 -9.57
C ILE A 10 7.28 27.46 -9.42
N VAL A 11 6.17 27.56 -10.13
CA VAL A 11 5.10 26.55 -10.13
C VAL A 11 5.57 25.22 -10.74
N ALA A 12 6.43 25.25 -11.77
CA ALA A 12 7.01 24.05 -12.36
C ALA A 12 7.97 23.28 -11.40
N LEU A 13 8.61 23.97 -10.45
CA LEU A 13 9.54 23.37 -9.49
C LEU A 13 8.80 22.62 -8.36
N PHE A 14 7.61 23.07 -7.98
CA PHE A 14 6.73 22.37 -7.03
C PHE A 14 6.02 21.16 -7.64
N LEU A 15 5.97 21.04 -8.97
CA LEU A 15 5.32 19.92 -9.68
C LEU A 15 6.22 18.68 -9.84
N LEU A 16 7.51 18.77 -9.46
CA LEU A 16 8.48 17.66 -9.58
C LEU A 16 8.64 16.84 -8.29
N SER A 17 8.04 17.25 -7.17
CA SER A 17 7.93 16.42 -5.98
C SER A 17 6.79 15.42 -6.15
N ALA A 18 6.98 14.41 -7.01
CA ALA A 18 6.08 13.28 -7.03
C ALA A 18 6.31 12.45 -5.75
N PRO A 19 5.27 12.13 -4.97
CA PRO A 19 5.42 11.20 -3.86
C PRO A 19 5.84 9.84 -4.42
N ALA A 20 6.84 9.21 -3.80
CA ALA A 20 7.14 7.80 -4.05
C ALA A 20 5.87 6.99 -3.73
N LYS A 21 5.37 6.24 -4.72
CA LYS A 21 4.35 5.24 -4.46
C LYS A 21 5.04 4.02 -3.85
N ALA A 22 4.64 3.62 -2.65
CA ALA A 22 4.95 2.30 -2.14
C ALA A 22 4.24 1.27 -3.01
N ASP A 23 4.99 0.26 -3.47
CA ASP A 23 4.43 -0.86 -4.20
C ASP A 23 3.87 -1.89 -3.21
N LEU A 24 2.74 -2.51 -3.55
CA LEU A 24 2.06 -3.48 -2.68
C LEU A 24 2.05 -4.85 -3.34
N GLN A 25 2.56 -5.82 -2.61
CA GLN A 25 2.57 -7.21 -3.04
C GLN A 25 1.51 -8.01 -2.28
N LEU A 26 0.64 -8.69 -3.03
CA LEU A 26 -0.39 -9.58 -2.51
C LEU A 26 0.22 -10.94 -2.17
N LEU A 27 -0.03 -11.42 -0.95
CA LEU A 27 0.44 -12.71 -0.44
C LEU A 27 -0.70 -13.71 -0.19
N GLY A 28 -1.89 -13.20 0.07
CA GLY A 28 -3.00 -14.05 0.50
C GLY A 28 -4.25 -13.27 0.89
N TYR A 29 -5.12 -13.90 1.65
CA TYR A 29 -6.31 -13.27 2.20
C TYR A 29 -6.73 -13.89 3.54
N ILE A 30 -7.58 -13.16 4.25
CA ILE A 30 -8.40 -13.66 5.34
C ILE A 30 -9.87 -13.41 5.02
N SER A 31 -10.74 -14.37 5.27
CA SER A 31 -12.19 -14.26 5.08
C SER A 31 -12.96 -14.81 6.26
N PHE A 32 -14.20 -14.33 6.41
CA PHE A 32 -15.19 -14.95 7.28
C PHE A 32 -16.23 -15.64 6.40
N ASP A 33 -16.31 -16.96 6.47
CA ASP A 33 -17.04 -17.81 5.53
C ASP A 33 -18.17 -18.57 6.21
N ASN A 34 -19.21 -18.88 5.44
CA ASN A 34 -20.24 -19.83 5.83
C ASN A 34 -19.81 -21.24 5.39
N LEU A 35 -19.45 -22.09 6.35
CA LEU A 35 -18.96 -23.44 6.07
C LEU A 35 -20.10 -24.45 5.97
N ILE A 36 -21.06 -24.35 6.90
CA ILE A 36 -22.24 -25.21 6.97
C ILE A 36 -23.46 -24.32 7.13
N PRO A 37 -24.34 -24.23 6.14
CA PRO A 37 -25.58 -23.48 6.29
C PRO A 37 -26.43 -24.05 7.44
N GLY A 38 -26.98 -23.17 8.27
CA GLY A 38 -27.97 -23.55 9.27
C GLY A 38 -29.27 -24.05 8.65
N ASP A 39 -30.02 -24.85 9.40
CA ASP A 39 -31.36 -25.34 9.04
C ASP A 39 -32.32 -25.17 10.21
N VAL A 40 -33.62 -25.38 9.99
CA VAL A 40 -34.66 -25.24 11.00
C VAL A 40 -34.38 -26.17 12.18
N GLY A 41 -33.99 -25.58 13.32
CA GLY A 41 -33.68 -26.30 14.55
C GLY A 41 -32.23 -26.76 14.70
N SER A 42 -31.33 -26.41 13.77
CA SER A 42 -29.89 -26.66 13.89
C SER A 42 -29.09 -25.43 13.45
N PRO A 43 -28.28 -24.82 14.35
CA PRO A 43 -27.39 -23.74 13.94
C PRO A 43 -26.39 -24.24 12.90
N GLY A 44 -26.04 -23.36 11.97
CA GLY A 44 -24.96 -23.54 11.02
C GLY A 44 -23.59 -23.33 11.65
N VAL A 45 -22.56 -23.35 10.81
CA VAL A 45 -21.16 -23.11 11.19
C VAL A 45 -20.55 -22.08 10.26
N ASN A 46 -20.13 -20.96 10.84
CA ASN A 46 -19.26 -20.00 10.20
C ASN A 46 -17.81 -20.26 10.60
N GLY A 47 -16.86 -19.75 9.83
CA GLY A 47 -15.46 -19.83 10.24
C GLY A 47 -14.55 -18.84 9.53
N PHE A 48 -13.40 -18.58 10.15
CA PHE A 48 -12.36 -17.78 9.51
C PHE A 48 -11.45 -18.67 8.67
N THR A 49 -11.22 -18.24 7.43
CA THR A 49 -10.27 -18.89 6.52
C THR A 49 -9.10 -17.97 6.28
N ILE A 50 -7.87 -18.49 6.41
CA ILE A 50 -6.64 -17.81 6.01
C ILE A 50 -6.10 -18.52 4.77
N GLY A 51 -5.93 -17.79 3.67
CA GLY A 51 -5.29 -18.28 2.46
C GLY A 51 -3.90 -17.70 2.31
N ASN A 52 -2.86 -18.54 2.40
CA ASN A 52 -1.51 -18.20 1.95
C ASN A 52 -1.37 -18.62 0.48
N LEU A 53 -1.43 -17.63 -0.40
CA LEU A 53 -1.41 -17.80 -1.85
C LEU A 53 -0.03 -17.40 -2.39
N THR A 54 1.03 -17.94 -1.79
CA THR A 54 2.39 -17.76 -2.27
C THR A 54 2.98 -19.10 -2.72
N GLY A 55 3.94 -19.03 -3.65
CA GLY A 55 4.55 -20.22 -4.24
C GLY A 55 3.97 -20.56 -5.62
N SER A 56 4.55 -21.59 -6.24
CA SER A 56 4.12 -22.09 -7.54
C SER A 56 2.93 -23.03 -7.38
N ASN A 57 1.71 -22.57 -7.74
CA ASN A 57 0.52 -23.41 -7.95
C ASN A 57 -0.64 -22.57 -8.53
N ASP A 58 -0.78 -22.47 -9.87
CA ASP A 58 -2.02 -22.07 -10.58
C ASP A 58 -2.90 -21.01 -9.87
N LEU A 59 -2.27 -20.02 -9.25
CA LEU A 59 -2.99 -18.99 -8.53
C LEU A 59 -3.64 -18.06 -9.55
N PRO A 60 -4.76 -17.41 -9.19
CA PRO A 60 -5.27 -16.32 -10.02
C PRO A 60 -4.12 -15.36 -10.34
N PRO A 61 -4.07 -14.79 -11.55
CA PRO A 61 -2.95 -13.94 -11.99
C PRO A 61 -2.70 -12.70 -11.11
N THR A 62 -3.56 -12.46 -10.12
CA THR A 62 -3.46 -11.43 -9.10
C THR A 62 -2.45 -11.72 -8.00
N PHE A 63 -2.06 -12.99 -7.78
CA PHE A 63 -1.03 -13.39 -6.81
C PHE A 63 0.20 -13.89 -7.55
N ASN A 64 1.16 -13.00 -7.76
CA ASN A 64 2.36 -13.24 -8.56
C ASN A 64 3.61 -13.54 -7.72
N VAL A 65 3.49 -13.87 -6.43
CA VAL A 65 4.65 -14.26 -5.62
C VAL A 65 4.95 -15.74 -5.82
N SER A 66 6.04 -16.02 -6.52
CA SER A 66 6.49 -17.38 -6.82
C SER A 66 7.32 -18.01 -5.69
N THR A 67 7.84 -17.20 -4.76
CA THR A 67 8.46 -17.69 -3.53
C THR A 67 7.40 -18.29 -2.62
N SER A 68 7.57 -19.56 -2.22
CA SER A 68 6.72 -20.17 -1.20
C SER A 68 7.08 -19.59 0.16
N LEU A 69 6.15 -18.87 0.78
CA LEU A 69 6.33 -18.26 2.10
C LEU A 69 5.67 -19.10 3.18
N THR A 70 6.24 -18.99 4.39
CA THR A 70 5.61 -19.46 5.62
C THR A 70 5.28 -18.27 6.51
N PHE A 71 4.03 -18.16 6.93
CA PHE A 71 3.60 -17.20 7.94
C PHE A 71 3.90 -17.77 9.33
N LEU A 72 5.05 -17.37 9.88
CA LEU A 72 5.55 -17.81 11.18
C LEU A 72 4.79 -17.15 12.33
N ASN A 73 4.61 -17.89 13.42
CA ASN A 73 3.96 -17.40 14.65
C ASN A 73 2.61 -16.71 14.40
N SER A 74 1.81 -17.29 13.50
CA SER A 74 0.54 -16.71 13.10
C SER A 74 -0.48 -16.73 14.25
N SER A 75 -1.25 -15.67 14.37
CA SER A 75 -2.36 -15.60 15.32
C SER A 75 -3.54 -14.83 14.73
N LEU A 76 -4.73 -15.18 15.17
CA LEU A 76 -5.96 -14.48 14.84
C LEU A 76 -6.62 -14.02 16.12
N GLU A 77 -6.81 -12.72 16.26
CA GLU A 77 -7.63 -12.12 17.29
C GLU A 77 -8.97 -11.71 16.69
N PHE A 78 -10.08 -12.19 17.23
CA PHE A 78 -11.42 -11.76 16.81
C PHE A 78 -12.11 -11.01 17.94
N PHE A 79 -12.96 -10.06 17.55
CA PHE A 79 -13.60 -9.12 18.45
C PHE A 79 -15.10 -9.35 18.44
N THR A 80 -15.69 -9.39 19.64
CA THR A 80 -17.15 -9.46 19.86
C THR A 80 -17.54 -8.29 20.75
N GLY A 81 -17.95 -7.18 20.11
CA GLY A 81 -18.24 -5.94 20.82
C GLY A 81 -16.99 -5.35 21.47
N THR A 82 -16.93 -5.36 22.81
CA THR A 82 -15.79 -4.84 23.58
C THR A 82 -14.81 -5.93 24.04
N SER A 83 -15.12 -7.20 23.77
CA SER A 83 -14.27 -8.34 24.15
C SER A 83 -13.48 -8.84 22.95
N SER A 84 -12.31 -9.42 23.20
CA SER A 84 -11.52 -10.10 22.17
C SER A 84 -11.02 -11.45 22.65
N GLN A 85 -10.76 -12.33 21.69
CA GLN A 85 -10.14 -13.63 21.91
C GLN A 85 -9.08 -13.86 20.85
N THR A 86 -7.91 -14.31 21.29
CA THR A 86 -6.79 -14.66 20.40
C THR A 86 -6.64 -16.16 20.30
N VAL A 87 -6.49 -16.65 19.08
CA VAL A 87 -6.16 -18.03 18.75
C VAL A 87 -4.79 -18.06 18.09
N PHE A 88 -3.87 -18.86 18.65
CA PHE A 88 -2.56 -19.09 18.05
C PHE A 88 -2.68 -20.18 16.98
N LEU A 89 -2.24 -19.87 15.77
CA LEU A 89 -2.34 -20.73 14.60
C LEU A 89 -1.01 -21.44 14.28
N GLY A 90 0.09 -20.99 14.88
CA GLY A 90 1.43 -21.53 14.61
C GLY A 90 1.94 -21.09 13.24
N ASP A 91 2.75 -21.94 12.62
CA ASP A 91 3.36 -21.63 11.33
C ASP A 91 2.44 -22.11 10.19
N LEU A 92 2.06 -21.18 9.31
CA LEU A 92 1.16 -21.45 8.19
C LEU A 92 1.95 -21.42 6.87
N GLY A 93 2.17 -22.60 6.29
CA GLY A 93 2.76 -22.73 4.94
C GLY A 93 1.82 -22.28 3.83
N PHE A 94 2.09 -22.68 2.59
CA PHE A 94 1.19 -22.39 1.46
C PHE A 94 -0.15 -23.13 1.58
N GLY A 95 -1.24 -22.51 1.13
CA GLY A 95 -2.58 -23.12 1.07
C GLY A 95 -3.64 -22.43 1.93
N PHE A 96 -4.77 -23.11 2.11
CA PHE A 96 -5.92 -22.62 2.86
C PHE A 96 -5.98 -23.26 4.25
N PHE A 97 -6.21 -22.44 5.28
CA PHE A 97 -6.23 -22.85 6.68
C PHE A 97 -7.57 -22.47 7.30
N ASN A 98 -8.30 -23.49 7.77
CA ASN A 98 -9.56 -23.35 8.50
C ASN A 98 -9.64 -24.45 9.57
N PRO A 99 -8.90 -24.32 10.69
CA PRO A 99 -8.92 -25.29 11.77
C PRO A 99 -10.22 -25.19 12.58
N PHE A 100 -10.61 -26.27 13.27
CA PHE A 100 -11.80 -26.29 14.12
C PHE A 100 -11.84 -25.19 15.19
N SER A 101 -10.68 -24.68 15.62
CA SER A 101 -10.58 -23.56 16.57
C SER A 101 -11.02 -22.21 16.00
N LEU A 102 -11.22 -22.12 14.68
CA LEU A 102 -11.74 -20.94 13.98
C LEU A 102 -13.17 -21.15 13.46
N MET A 103 -13.84 -22.23 13.89
CA MET A 103 -15.22 -22.54 13.52
C MET A 103 -16.15 -22.20 14.68
N PHE A 104 -17.21 -21.46 14.38
CA PHE A 104 -18.16 -20.93 15.36
C PHE A 104 -19.59 -21.21 14.91
N PRO A 105 -20.53 -21.39 15.85
CA PRO A 105 -21.95 -21.37 15.53
C PRO A 105 -22.31 -20.12 14.72
N ASP A 106 -23.21 -20.25 13.75
CA ASP A 106 -23.68 -19.11 12.94
C ASP A 106 -24.46 -18.04 13.75
N THR A 107 -24.78 -18.34 15.01
CA THR A 107 -25.34 -17.40 15.99
C THR A 107 -24.31 -16.45 16.59
N ASP A 108 -23.02 -16.79 16.52
CA ASP A 108 -21.95 -15.96 17.05
C ASP A 108 -21.72 -14.76 16.13
N THR A 109 -21.45 -13.60 16.75
CA THR A 109 -21.26 -12.34 16.04
C THR A 109 -19.89 -11.77 16.34
N PHE A 110 -19.25 -11.24 15.29
CA PHE A 110 -17.93 -10.65 15.36
C PHE A 110 -17.98 -9.25 14.76
N THR A 111 -17.33 -8.28 15.40
CA THR A 111 -17.23 -6.91 14.89
C THR A 111 -16.05 -6.76 13.95
N SER A 112 -14.95 -7.48 14.20
CA SER A 112 -13.75 -7.47 13.37
C SER A 112 -12.83 -8.64 13.75
N ALA A 113 -11.79 -8.85 12.94
CA ALA A 113 -10.68 -9.71 13.32
C ALA A 113 -9.34 -9.10 12.89
N LEU A 114 -8.27 -9.42 13.61
CA LEU A 114 -6.90 -9.02 13.34
C LEU A 114 -6.03 -10.26 13.17
N PHE A 115 -5.54 -10.46 11.96
CA PHE A 115 -4.54 -11.48 11.65
C PHE A 115 -3.14 -10.89 11.79
N THR A 116 -2.28 -11.57 12.54
CA THR A 116 -0.86 -11.21 12.65
C THR A 116 0.03 -12.42 12.38
N ALA A 117 1.16 -12.19 11.72
CA ALA A 117 2.16 -13.21 11.45
C ALA A 117 3.53 -12.57 11.15
N THR A 118 4.57 -13.39 11.03
CA THR A 118 5.90 -12.98 10.57
C THR A 118 6.29 -13.76 9.32
N LEU A 119 6.77 -13.08 8.28
CA LEU A 119 7.35 -13.70 7.10
C LEU A 119 8.67 -14.39 7.42
N ASP A 120 8.86 -15.58 6.88
CA ASP A 120 10.13 -16.32 6.92
C ASP A 120 11.22 -15.66 6.04
N THR A 121 10.84 -14.95 4.99
CA THR A 121 11.73 -14.12 4.15
C THR A 121 11.03 -12.85 3.66
N THR A 122 11.78 -11.76 3.51
CA THR A 122 11.29 -10.51 2.90
C THR A 122 11.66 -10.40 1.42
N SER A 123 12.54 -11.26 0.91
CA SER A 123 12.91 -11.30 -0.51
C SER A 123 12.00 -12.25 -1.27
N LEU A 124 11.14 -11.69 -2.11
CA LEU A 124 10.07 -12.37 -2.82
C LEU A 124 10.39 -12.39 -4.32
N GLN A 125 10.45 -13.57 -4.91
CA GLN A 125 10.49 -13.73 -6.36
C GLN A 125 9.09 -13.52 -6.93
N LEU A 126 9.01 -12.78 -8.01
CA LEU A 126 7.77 -12.54 -8.74
C LEU A 126 7.69 -13.44 -9.97
N GLU A 127 6.50 -13.93 -10.28
CA GLU A 127 6.15 -14.52 -11.58
C GLU A 127 6.51 -13.51 -12.68
N GLY A 128 7.42 -13.89 -13.58
CA GLY A 128 8.00 -12.98 -14.59
C GLY A 128 9.45 -12.54 -14.33
N GLY A 129 10.08 -13.00 -13.24
CA GLY A 129 11.53 -12.90 -13.04
C GLY A 129 12.03 -11.65 -12.31
N GLY A 130 11.16 -10.95 -11.58
CA GLY A 130 11.52 -9.83 -10.70
C GLY A 130 11.73 -10.25 -9.25
N VAL A 131 12.35 -9.37 -8.46
CA VAL A 131 12.47 -9.53 -7.00
C VAL A 131 11.84 -8.34 -6.31
N PHE A 132 10.91 -8.60 -5.40
CA PHE A 132 10.32 -7.64 -4.48
C PHE A 132 10.95 -7.83 -3.11
N THR A 133 11.27 -6.73 -2.40
CA THR A 133 11.78 -6.79 -1.02
C THR A 133 10.83 -6.05 -0.11
N ALA A 134 10.16 -6.79 0.79
CA ALA A 134 9.22 -6.23 1.74
C ALA A 134 9.93 -5.34 2.77
N ALA A 135 9.29 -4.22 3.13
CA ALA A 135 9.77 -3.28 4.16
C ALA A 135 9.80 -3.85 5.57
N SER A 136 9.02 -4.90 5.79
CA SER A 136 8.86 -5.51 7.08
C SER A 136 8.58 -6.99 6.88
N ASN A 137 9.06 -7.79 7.81
CA ASN A 137 8.64 -9.18 7.93
C ASN A 137 7.35 -9.31 8.74
N GLN A 138 6.81 -8.24 9.34
CA GLN A 138 5.58 -8.33 10.13
C GLN A 138 4.35 -8.14 9.25
N ILE A 139 3.39 -9.04 9.38
CA ILE A 139 2.05 -8.95 8.79
C ILE A 139 1.07 -8.54 9.89
N SER A 140 0.21 -7.57 9.58
CA SER A 140 -0.89 -7.15 10.43
C SER A 140 -2.06 -6.73 9.54
N VAL A 141 -3.13 -7.53 9.52
CA VAL A 141 -4.27 -7.35 8.61
C VAL A 141 -5.56 -7.36 9.39
N TRP A 142 -6.34 -6.29 9.24
CA TRP A 142 -7.67 -6.19 9.80
C TRP A 142 -8.71 -6.70 8.82
N LEU A 143 -9.52 -7.66 9.26
CA LEU A 143 -10.79 -8.01 8.65
C LEU A 143 -11.88 -7.14 9.28
N THR A 144 -12.43 -6.23 8.48
CA THR A 144 -13.50 -5.32 8.88
C THR A 144 -14.78 -5.63 8.11
N PRO A 145 -15.96 -5.32 8.67
CA PRO A 145 -17.22 -5.48 7.97
C PRO A 145 -17.22 -4.70 6.65
N SER A 146 -17.65 -5.33 5.55
CA SER A 146 -17.86 -4.63 4.28
C SER A 146 -19.05 -3.66 4.35
N SER A 147 -20.00 -3.94 5.25
CA SER A 147 -21.14 -3.08 5.55
C SER A 147 -21.66 -3.31 6.96
N GLY A 148 -22.19 -2.26 7.60
CA GLY A 148 -22.70 -2.33 8.96
C GLY A 148 -21.61 -2.44 10.03
N ASP A 149 -21.98 -2.97 11.19
CA ASP A 149 -21.13 -3.03 12.38
C ASP A 149 -20.57 -4.43 12.68
N LEU A 150 -21.02 -5.45 11.95
CA LEU A 150 -20.72 -6.87 12.19
C LEU A 150 -20.22 -7.55 10.92
N LEU A 151 -19.32 -8.51 11.10
CA LEU A 151 -18.83 -9.36 10.02
C LEU A 151 -19.96 -10.26 9.48
N VAL A 152 -20.07 -10.32 8.16
CA VAL A 152 -21.04 -11.11 7.42
C VAL A 152 -20.34 -12.29 6.74
N ALA A 153 -20.70 -13.50 7.17
CA ALA A 153 -20.14 -14.73 6.64
C ALA A 153 -20.41 -14.88 5.13
N GLY A 154 -19.38 -15.31 4.38
CA GLY A 154 -19.40 -15.47 2.94
C GLY A 154 -19.31 -14.15 2.14
N THR A 155 -19.12 -13.02 2.82
CA THR A 155 -19.04 -11.70 2.18
C THR A 155 -17.75 -10.96 2.55
N ASP A 156 -17.39 -10.97 3.83
CA ASP A 156 -16.27 -10.17 4.31
C ASP A 156 -14.93 -10.87 4.14
N PHE A 157 -13.99 -10.18 3.49
CA PHE A 157 -12.61 -10.61 3.32
C PHE A 157 -11.66 -9.42 3.34
N ALA A 158 -10.40 -9.67 3.69
CA ALA A 158 -9.30 -8.72 3.61
C ALA A 158 -8.08 -9.37 2.97
N LEU A 159 -7.33 -8.56 2.21
CA LEU A 159 -6.14 -9.04 1.51
C LEU A 159 -4.92 -8.94 2.42
N ILE A 160 -4.08 -9.96 2.40
CA ILE A 160 -2.79 -9.96 3.05
C ILE A 160 -1.78 -9.38 2.06
N THR A 161 -1.29 -8.19 2.37
CA THR A 161 -0.33 -7.45 1.53
C THR A 161 0.91 -7.06 2.33
N VAL A 162 2.00 -6.86 1.61
CA VAL A 162 3.22 -6.24 2.13
C VAL A 162 3.67 -5.10 1.22
N SER A 163 4.24 -4.05 1.82
CA SER A 163 4.79 -2.90 1.10
C SER A 163 6.28 -3.04 0.89
N ASP A 164 6.81 -2.41 -0.15
CA ASP A 164 8.25 -2.31 -0.39
C ASP A 164 8.93 -1.35 0.59
N GLU A 165 10.23 -1.57 0.80
CA GLU A 165 11.09 -0.56 1.42
C GLU A 165 11.01 0.72 0.59
N ALA A 166 10.61 1.83 1.20
CA ALA A 166 10.62 3.12 0.53
C ALA A 166 12.07 3.43 0.10
N SER A 167 12.34 3.32 -1.20
CA SER A 167 13.64 3.71 -1.73
C SER A 167 13.90 5.16 -1.35
N PRO A 168 15.06 5.50 -0.76
CA PRO A 168 15.36 6.88 -0.40
C PRO A 168 15.28 7.72 -1.66
N VAL A 169 14.27 8.59 -1.74
CA VAL A 169 14.13 9.55 -2.83
C VAL A 169 15.41 10.37 -2.83
N PRO A 170 16.21 10.37 -3.91
CA PRO A 170 17.40 11.21 -3.96
C PRO A 170 16.95 12.65 -3.75
N GLU A 171 17.38 13.27 -2.64
CA GLU A 171 17.17 14.69 -2.45
C GLU A 171 17.70 15.41 -3.69
N PRO A 172 16.93 16.31 -4.32
CA PRO A 172 17.42 17.03 -5.48
C PRO A 172 18.70 17.74 -5.06
N ASN A 173 19.81 17.38 -5.71
CA ASN A 173 21.13 17.88 -5.39
C ASN A 173 21.05 19.41 -5.22
N SER A 174 21.31 19.92 -4.02
CA SER A 174 21.05 21.32 -3.66
C SER A 174 21.80 22.30 -4.58
N LEU A 175 22.91 21.84 -5.18
CA LEU A 175 23.65 22.54 -6.22
C LEU A 175 22.86 22.70 -7.53
N VAL A 176 22.05 21.72 -7.93
CA VAL A 176 21.15 21.82 -9.09
C VAL A 176 20.06 22.86 -8.84
N LEU A 177 19.50 22.90 -7.63
CA LEU A 177 18.52 23.93 -7.26
C LEU A 177 19.14 25.34 -7.29
N LEU A 178 20.36 25.47 -6.73
CA LEU A 178 21.07 26.74 -6.67
C LEU A 178 21.46 27.22 -8.08
N THR A 179 22.00 26.34 -8.92
CA THR A 179 22.39 26.66 -10.30
C THR A 179 21.19 27.04 -11.17
N LEU A 180 20.03 26.39 -10.99
CA LEU A 180 18.79 26.75 -11.68
C LEU A 180 18.27 28.13 -11.23
N ILE A 181 18.38 28.47 -9.93
CA ILE A 181 18.05 29.80 -9.42
C ILE A 181 18.99 30.87 -10.01
N PHE A 182 20.29 30.60 -10.06
CA PHE A 182 21.27 31.51 -10.66
C PHE A 182 21.02 31.72 -12.16
N LEU A 183 20.72 30.66 -12.90
CA LEU A 183 20.41 30.75 -14.33
C LEU A 183 19.12 31.55 -14.58
N ALA A 184 18.08 31.34 -13.78
CA ALA A 184 16.84 32.12 -13.86
C ALA A 184 17.05 33.60 -13.57
N LEU A 185 17.89 33.93 -12.56
CA LEU A 185 18.26 35.31 -12.24
C LEU A 185 19.11 35.96 -13.34
N LEU A 186 20.04 35.22 -13.95
CA LEU A 186 20.87 35.70 -15.07
C LEU A 186 20.02 36.01 -16.31
N VAL A 187 19.10 35.13 -16.69
CA VAL A 187 18.19 35.34 -17.83
C VAL A 187 17.24 36.52 -17.56
N CYS A 188 16.75 36.69 -16.33
CA CYS A 188 15.93 37.84 -15.93
C CYS A 188 16.73 39.16 -15.85
N GLY A 189 18.00 39.11 -15.44
CA GLY A 189 18.90 40.26 -15.41
C GLY A 189 19.30 40.74 -16.81
N HIS A 190 19.62 39.80 -17.72
CA HIS A 190 20.04 40.12 -19.09
C HIS A 190 18.91 40.76 -19.91
N THR A 191 17.66 40.32 -19.71
CA THR A 191 16.47 40.89 -20.36
C THR A 191 16.09 42.29 -19.85
N ARG A 192 16.44 42.63 -18.59
CA ARG A 192 16.26 43.97 -18.04
C ARG A 192 17.31 44.97 -18.55
N LEU A 193 18.56 44.54 -18.70
CA LEU A 193 19.64 45.37 -19.25
C LEU A 193 19.39 45.74 -20.72
N TRP A 194 18.93 44.79 -21.54
CA TRP A 194 18.61 45.05 -22.94
C TRP A 194 17.48 46.07 -23.13
N LYS A 195 16.44 46.05 -22.29
CA LYS A 195 15.37 47.06 -22.31
C LYS A 195 15.86 48.45 -21.89
N CYS A 196 16.79 48.53 -20.93
CA CYS A 196 17.32 49.82 -20.48
C CYS A 196 18.20 50.50 -21.55
N THR A 197 18.97 49.72 -22.31
CA THR A 197 19.82 50.22 -23.40
C THR A 197 19.02 50.71 -24.61
N ILE A 198 17.93 50.01 -24.98
CA ILE A 198 17.07 50.43 -26.10
C ILE A 198 16.29 51.72 -25.76
N THR A 199 15.92 51.93 -24.49
CA THR A 199 15.18 53.14 -24.09
C THR A 199 16.08 54.38 -24.12
N LYS A 200 17.33 54.28 -23.65
CA LYS A 200 18.31 55.38 -23.75
C LYS A 200 18.70 55.73 -25.18
N MET A 201 18.77 54.75 -26.09
CA MET A 201 19.05 55.03 -27.51
C MET A 201 17.90 55.74 -28.22
N LYS A 202 16.65 55.53 -27.78
CA LYS A 202 15.47 56.19 -28.38
C LYS A 202 15.35 57.66 -27.97
N ASP A 203 15.82 58.01 -26.78
CA ASP A 203 15.84 59.40 -26.30
C ASP A 203 16.98 60.23 -26.90
N SER A 204 18.09 59.59 -27.32
CA SER A 204 19.22 60.27 -27.96
C SER A 204 19.04 60.57 -29.46
N ILE A 205 17.95 60.08 -30.08
CA ILE A 205 17.64 60.30 -31.51
C ILE A 205 16.58 61.41 -31.71
N ARG A 206 16.08 62.01 -30.62
CA ARG A 206 15.22 63.20 -30.66
C ARG A 206 15.94 64.42 -30.08
N VAL A 207 16.85 65.00 -30.86
CA VAL A 207 17.21 66.43 -30.80
C VAL A 207 17.33 66.91 -32.24
#